data_AF-A0A7L0N0N5-F1
#
_entry.id   AF-A0A7L0N0N5-F1
#
_cell.length_a   1.000
_cell.length_b   1.000
_cell.length_c   1.000
_cell.angle_alpha   90.00
_cell.angle_beta   90.00
_cell.angle_gamma   90.00
#
_symmetry.space_group_name_H-M   'P 1'
#
loop_
_entity.id
_entity.type
_entity.pdbx_description
1 polymer ?
#
loop_
_entity_poly.entity_id
_entity_poly.type
_entity_poly.pdbx_seq_one_letter_code
_entity_poly.pdbx_strand_id
1 'polypeptide(L)'
;TFLVKGSAALDRLDGLCKEGKEHPSTLLQLYTQAVLDITYFEENQLVDEDFPEESSLHKLKELICILSEPEDLVRECNINEEPINILGTELLECLYWRKGALLYMYCHTTKERSEWLRENIAMFKKCLNDGVHYLMKMLSFRCPLQLNEDVSLHDKDTARLLSEGIFSDTHLLAMMYSGEMCYWGLKHCGERKQGSPESVVPVSNSDPGSRSQSTWLDFQETGKNMLTKYVAVCEGPLKGQGWNTTTAKQMLRDLLKCHT
;
A
#
# COMPACT_ATOMS: atom_id res chain seq x y z
N THR A 1 -1.52 23.13 -6.93
CA THR A 1 -0.26 23.07 -6.14
C THR A 1 0.56 21.83 -6.44
N PHE A 2 -0.02 20.62 -6.48
CA PHE A 2 0.73 19.38 -6.78
C PHE A 2 1.23 19.28 -8.23
N LEU A 3 0.38 19.55 -9.23
CA LEU A 3 0.80 19.58 -10.64
C LEU A 3 1.92 20.61 -10.89
N VAL A 4 1.93 21.71 -10.15
CA VAL A 4 3.01 22.72 -10.22
C VAL A 4 4.32 22.16 -9.66
N LYS A 5 4.26 21.41 -8.54
CA LYS A 5 5.44 20.72 -7.99
C LYS A 5 5.94 19.62 -8.92
N GLY A 6 5.04 18.81 -9.48
CA GLY A 6 5.34 17.79 -10.48
C GLY A 6 6.00 18.39 -11.71
N SER A 7 5.45 19.47 -12.27
CA SER A 7 6.04 20.22 -13.38
C SER A 7 7.44 20.71 -13.02
N ALA A 8 7.62 21.33 -11.85
CA ALA A 8 8.92 21.82 -11.41
C ALA A 8 9.96 20.70 -11.21
N ALA A 9 9.53 19.51 -10.77
CA ALA A 9 10.39 18.33 -10.66
C ALA A 9 10.81 17.81 -12.04
N LEU A 10 9.90 17.80 -13.02
CA LEU A 10 10.20 17.44 -14.41
C LEU A 10 11.14 18.45 -15.08
N ASP A 11 10.94 19.75 -14.86
CA ASP A 11 11.83 20.80 -15.39
C ASP A 11 13.25 20.66 -14.84
N ARG A 12 13.38 20.32 -13.55
CA ARG A 12 14.67 20.02 -12.93
C ARG A 12 15.30 18.76 -13.54
N LEU A 13 14.52 17.70 -13.70
CA LEU A 13 14.99 16.45 -14.31
C LEU A 13 15.52 16.68 -15.73
N ASP A 14 14.79 17.44 -16.55
CA ASP A 14 15.19 17.82 -17.91
C ASP A 14 16.50 18.62 -17.92
N GLY A 15 16.65 19.58 -17.00
CA GLY A 15 17.90 20.33 -16.82
C GLY A 15 19.09 19.42 -16.49
N LEU A 16 18.93 18.53 -15.50
CA LEU A 16 19.99 17.63 -15.05
C LEU A 16 20.38 16.60 -16.12
N CYS A 17 19.40 16.07 -16.86
CA CYS A 17 19.65 15.17 -17.99
C CYS A 17 20.49 15.84 -19.09
N LYS A 18 20.28 17.15 -19.33
CA LYS A 18 21.07 17.92 -20.32
C LYS A 18 22.49 18.20 -19.86
N GLU A 19 22.72 18.33 -18.55
CA GLU A 19 24.04 18.57 -17.97
C GLU A 19 24.93 17.33 -17.97
N GLY A 20 24.33 16.12 -17.99
CA GLY A 20 25.02 14.85 -18.23
C GLY A 20 26.01 14.40 -17.15
N LYS A 21 25.94 14.99 -15.94
CA LYS A 21 26.89 14.76 -14.83
C LYS A 21 26.26 14.21 -13.56
N GLU A 22 24.94 14.07 -13.52
CA GLU A 22 24.24 13.65 -12.30
C GLU A 22 24.27 12.15 -12.09
N HIS A 23 24.24 11.76 -10.81
CA HIS A 23 24.17 10.36 -10.43
C HIS A 23 22.79 9.78 -10.80
N PRO A 24 22.70 8.57 -11.38
CA PRO A 24 21.43 7.95 -11.76
C PRO A 24 20.39 7.90 -10.64
N SER A 25 20.83 7.75 -9.39
CA SER A 25 19.94 7.77 -8.22
C SER A 25 19.22 9.11 -8.05
N THR A 26 19.89 10.24 -8.26
CA THR A 26 19.28 11.57 -8.15
C THR A 26 18.19 11.76 -9.20
N LEU A 27 18.46 11.31 -10.44
CA LEU A 27 17.49 11.38 -11.53
C LEU A 27 16.26 10.51 -11.24
N LEU A 28 16.48 9.26 -10.80
CA LEU A 28 15.40 8.33 -10.48
C LEU A 28 14.56 8.78 -9.27
N GLN A 29 15.19 9.37 -8.25
CA GLN A 29 14.47 9.96 -7.11
C GLN A 29 13.62 11.16 -7.52
N LEU A 30 14.16 12.09 -8.34
CA LEU A 30 13.40 13.24 -8.84
C LEU A 30 12.23 12.82 -9.73
N TYR A 31 12.46 11.85 -10.61
CA TYR A 31 11.42 11.24 -11.43
C TYR A 31 10.32 10.62 -10.55
N THR A 32 10.70 9.84 -9.53
CA THR A 32 9.74 9.24 -8.58
C THR A 32 8.92 10.31 -7.86
N GLN A 33 9.56 11.42 -7.45
CA GLN A 33 8.87 12.53 -6.81
C GLN A 33 7.84 13.18 -7.76
N ALA A 34 8.20 13.36 -9.03
CA ALA A 34 7.29 13.89 -10.05
C ALA A 34 6.09 12.95 -10.28
N VAL A 35 6.34 11.65 -10.41
CA VAL A 35 5.30 10.60 -10.51
C VAL A 35 4.33 10.71 -9.34
N LEU A 36 4.85 10.79 -8.11
CA LEU A 36 4.03 10.95 -6.91
C LEU A 36 3.20 12.25 -6.99
N ASP A 37 3.81 13.40 -7.23
CA ASP A 37 3.09 14.68 -7.24
C ASP A 37 1.97 14.74 -8.31
N ILE A 38 2.21 14.17 -9.49
CA ILE A 38 1.24 14.18 -10.60
C ILE A 38 0.08 13.23 -10.31
N THR A 39 0.38 11.96 -10.00
CA THR A 39 -0.64 10.94 -9.73
C THR A 39 -1.52 11.30 -8.54
N TYR A 40 -1.04 12.12 -7.59
CA TYR A 40 -1.80 12.47 -6.39
C TYR A 40 -3.05 13.28 -6.74
N PHE A 41 -2.94 14.13 -7.75
CA PHE A 41 -4.07 14.90 -8.24
C PHE A 41 -5.14 14.01 -8.89
N GLU A 42 -4.73 12.98 -9.62
CA GLU A 42 -5.65 12.05 -10.30
C GLU A 42 -6.29 11.07 -9.31
N GLU A 43 -5.54 10.60 -8.32
CA GLU A 43 -6.06 9.78 -7.22
C GLU A 43 -7.17 10.50 -6.45
N ASN A 44 -6.96 11.77 -6.10
CA ASN A 44 -7.97 12.54 -5.37
C ASN A 44 -9.22 12.78 -6.22
N GLN A 45 -9.09 13.01 -7.54
CA GLN A 45 -10.27 13.12 -8.40
C GLN A 45 -11.12 11.85 -8.39
N LEU A 46 -10.50 10.66 -8.46
CA LEU A 46 -11.24 9.40 -8.35
C LEU A 46 -11.98 9.28 -7.01
N VAL A 47 -11.37 9.73 -5.92
CA VAL A 47 -11.99 9.73 -4.60
C VAL A 47 -13.13 10.74 -4.53
N ASP A 48 -12.93 11.97 -5.00
CA ASP A 48 -13.92 13.05 -4.99
C ASP A 48 -15.15 12.72 -5.86
N GLU A 49 -14.96 11.95 -6.93
CA GLU A 49 -16.03 11.48 -7.82
C GLU A 49 -16.65 10.14 -7.37
N ASP A 50 -16.30 9.65 -6.18
CA ASP A 50 -16.75 8.37 -5.64
C ASP A 50 -16.52 7.19 -6.60
N PHE A 51 -15.39 7.14 -7.29
CA PHE A 51 -15.02 6.09 -8.25
C PHE A 51 -16.18 5.71 -9.22
N PRO A 52 -16.48 6.52 -10.25
CA PRO A 52 -17.50 6.23 -11.26
C PRO A 52 -17.35 4.84 -11.90
N GLU A 53 -18.44 4.08 -12.01
CA GLU A 53 -18.41 2.65 -12.38
C GLU A 53 -17.82 2.39 -13.77
N GLU A 54 -18.11 3.26 -14.74
CA GLU A 54 -17.73 3.08 -16.15
C GLU A 54 -16.23 3.28 -16.41
N SER A 55 -15.55 4.14 -15.65
CA SER A 55 -14.18 4.60 -15.93
C SER A 55 -13.16 4.22 -14.86
N SER A 56 -13.58 4.06 -13.61
CA SER A 56 -12.65 4.00 -12.47
C SER A 56 -11.72 2.81 -12.51
N LEU A 57 -12.20 1.63 -12.94
CA LEU A 57 -11.35 0.44 -12.96
C LEU A 57 -10.18 0.60 -13.94
N HIS A 58 -10.40 1.25 -15.08
CA HIS A 58 -9.32 1.51 -16.03
C HIS A 58 -8.32 2.52 -15.45
N LYS A 59 -8.83 3.64 -14.92
CA LYS A 59 -7.98 4.68 -14.35
C LYS A 59 -7.20 4.21 -13.12
N LEU A 60 -7.81 3.39 -12.28
CA LEU A 60 -7.15 2.72 -11.15
C LEU A 60 -5.96 1.88 -11.62
N LYS A 61 -6.15 1.04 -12.64
CA LYS A 61 -5.07 0.19 -13.19
C LYS A 61 -3.95 1.02 -13.79
N GLU A 62 -4.30 2.09 -14.51
CA GLU A 62 -3.34 3.04 -15.07
C GLU A 62 -2.49 3.67 -13.95
N LEU A 63 -3.13 4.19 -12.90
CA LEU A 63 -2.42 4.81 -11.77
C LEU A 63 -1.53 3.82 -11.02
N ILE A 64 -2.00 2.59 -10.77
CA ILE A 64 -1.16 1.54 -10.15
C ILE A 64 0.04 1.20 -11.02
N CYS A 65 -0.12 1.18 -12.34
CA CYS A 65 0.98 0.98 -13.28
C CYS A 65 2.01 2.11 -13.18
N ILE A 66 1.56 3.37 -13.27
CA ILE A 66 2.43 4.56 -13.16
C ILE A 66 3.15 4.60 -11.81
N LEU A 67 2.48 4.26 -10.70
CA LEU A 67 3.08 4.18 -9.36
C LEU A 67 4.05 2.98 -9.18
N SER A 68 4.09 2.04 -10.13
CA SER A 68 5.05 0.92 -10.12
C SER A 68 6.26 1.20 -11.02
N GLU A 69 6.09 2.06 -12.02
CA GLU A 69 7.11 2.44 -13.00
C GLU A 69 8.45 2.87 -12.38
N PRO A 70 8.52 3.66 -11.29
CA PRO A 70 9.82 4.04 -10.71
C PRO A 70 10.68 2.86 -10.27
N GLU A 71 10.07 1.82 -9.69
CA GLU A 71 10.79 0.62 -9.28
C GLU A 71 11.21 -0.22 -10.48
N ASP A 72 10.33 -0.32 -11.49
CA ASP A 72 10.60 -1.06 -12.72
C ASP A 72 11.76 -0.42 -13.49
N LEU A 73 11.79 0.91 -13.61
CA LEU A 73 12.88 1.66 -14.21
C LEU A 73 14.22 1.42 -13.50
N VAL A 74 14.24 1.35 -12.17
CA VAL A 74 15.47 1.04 -11.42
C VAL A 74 16.01 -0.34 -11.82
N ARG A 75 15.13 -1.34 -11.95
CA ARG A 75 15.51 -2.70 -12.38
C ARG A 75 15.97 -2.74 -13.84
N GLU A 76 15.31 -1.99 -14.72
CA GLU A 76 15.66 -1.92 -16.15
C GLU A 76 16.97 -1.20 -16.41
N CYS A 77 17.36 -0.26 -15.55
CA CYS A 77 18.62 0.49 -15.66
C CYS A 77 19.88 -0.38 -15.41
N ASN A 78 19.74 -1.70 -15.17
CA ASN A 78 20.83 -2.65 -14.87
C ASN A 78 21.77 -2.16 -13.75
N ILE A 79 21.23 -1.36 -12.83
CA ILE A 79 21.93 -0.99 -11.62
C ILE A 79 21.87 -2.25 -10.76
N ASN A 80 23.02 -2.87 -10.45
CA ASN A 80 23.12 -4.05 -9.58
C ASN A 80 22.84 -3.70 -8.10
N GLU A 81 21.82 -2.89 -7.85
CA GLU A 81 21.40 -2.45 -6.54
C GLU A 81 19.89 -2.65 -6.39
N GLU A 82 19.48 -3.03 -5.19
CA GLU A 82 18.07 -3.12 -4.83
C GLU A 82 17.39 -1.74 -4.95
N PRO A 83 16.11 -1.65 -5.36
CA PRO A 83 15.38 -0.40 -5.48
C PRO A 83 15.47 0.52 -4.26
N ILE A 84 15.56 -0.06 -3.06
CA ILE A 84 15.68 0.69 -1.80
C ILE A 84 16.99 1.47 -1.68
N ASN A 85 18.08 0.98 -2.27
CA ASN A 85 19.37 1.68 -2.23
C ASN A 85 19.40 2.88 -3.19
N ILE A 86 18.56 2.86 -4.23
CA ILE A 86 18.49 3.91 -5.23
C ILE A 86 17.41 4.95 -4.89
N LEU A 87 16.19 4.51 -4.62
CA LEU A 87 15.05 5.39 -4.34
C LEU A 87 15.00 5.83 -2.87
N GLY A 88 15.60 5.05 -1.97
CA GLY A 88 15.51 5.30 -0.54
C GLY A 88 14.19 4.84 0.07
N THR A 89 14.21 4.70 1.39
CA THR A 89 13.10 4.21 2.20
C THR A 89 11.84 5.08 2.07
N GLU A 90 11.98 6.41 2.11
CA GLU A 90 10.83 7.32 2.14
C GLU A 90 9.99 7.28 0.86
N LEU A 91 10.65 7.25 -0.31
CA LEU A 91 9.96 7.21 -1.60
C LEU A 91 9.27 5.86 -1.80
N LEU A 92 9.94 4.75 -1.48
CA LEU A 92 9.33 3.42 -1.57
C LEU A 92 8.15 3.27 -0.62
N GLU A 93 8.31 3.68 0.63
CA GLU A 93 7.22 3.68 1.60
C GLU A 93 6.01 4.47 1.08
N CYS A 94 6.25 5.64 0.48
CA CYS A 94 5.19 6.47 -0.10
C CYS A 94 4.53 5.83 -1.33
N LEU A 95 5.31 5.25 -2.25
CA LEU A 95 4.77 4.54 -3.43
C LEU A 95 3.85 3.39 -3.01
N TYR A 96 4.31 2.55 -2.07
CA TYR A 96 3.55 1.41 -1.60
C TYR A 96 2.35 1.82 -0.74
N TRP A 97 2.49 2.86 0.09
CA TRP A 97 1.35 3.47 0.79
C TRP A 97 0.26 3.88 -0.20
N ARG A 98 0.62 4.61 -1.25
CA ARG A 98 -0.36 5.16 -2.20
C ARG A 98 -1.02 4.10 -3.06
N LYS A 99 -0.27 3.10 -3.53
CA LYS A 99 -0.83 1.93 -4.20
C LYS A 99 -1.86 1.22 -3.30
N GLY A 100 -1.51 0.98 -2.04
CA GLY A 100 -2.38 0.34 -1.06
C GLY A 100 -3.62 1.16 -0.69
N ALA A 101 -3.44 2.46 -0.43
CA ALA A 101 -4.50 3.38 -0.05
C ALA A 101 -5.50 3.60 -1.20
N LEU A 102 -5.02 3.74 -2.44
CA LEU A 102 -5.89 3.88 -3.62
C LEU A 102 -6.78 2.66 -3.82
N LEU A 103 -6.21 1.44 -3.69
CA LEU A 103 -6.97 0.20 -3.74
C LEU A 103 -7.96 0.06 -2.58
N TYR A 104 -7.55 0.47 -1.36
CA TYR A 104 -8.45 0.54 -0.21
C TYR A 104 -9.66 1.43 -0.51
N MET A 105 -9.44 2.66 -1.00
CA MET A 105 -10.52 3.61 -1.30
C MET A 105 -11.45 3.08 -2.39
N TYR A 106 -10.90 2.51 -3.45
CA TYR A 106 -11.69 1.86 -4.50
C TYR A 106 -12.55 0.71 -3.96
N CYS A 107 -11.97 -0.20 -3.17
CA CYS A 107 -12.71 -1.29 -2.55
C CYS A 107 -13.75 -0.78 -1.53
N HIS A 108 -13.43 0.27 -0.79
CA HIS A 108 -14.32 0.88 0.19
C HIS A 108 -15.59 1.44 -0.47
N THR A 109 -15.46 2.04 -1.65
CA THR A 109 -16.60 2.58 -2.40
C THR A 109 -17.37 1.48 -3.12
N THR A 110 -16.67 0.56 -3.79
CA THR A 110 -17.31 -0.48 -4.60
C THR A 110 -17.99 -1.57 -3.79
N LYS A 111 -17.57 -1.85 -2.54
CA LYS A 111 -18.23 -2.84 -1.67
C LYS A 111 -19.70 -2.50 -1.38
N GLU A 112 -20.07 -1.22 -1.42
CA GLU A 112 -21.45 -0.76 -1.19
C GLU A 112 -22.35 -0.98 -2.43
N ARG A 113 -21.76 -1.21 -3.61
CA ARG A 113 -22.48 -1.46 -4.87
C ARG A 113 -22.78 -2.95 -5.04
N SER A 114 -23.85 -3.40 -4.41
CA SER A 114 -24.19 -4.83 -4.31
C SER A 114 -24.28 -5.57 -5.66
N GLU A 115 -24.83 -4.92 -6.70
CA GLU A 115 -24.94 -5.53 -8.05
C GLU A 115 -23.57 -5.65 -8.72
N TRP A 116 -22.81 -4.56 -8.76
CA TRP A 116 -21.45 -4.53 -9.30
C TRP A 116 -20.54 -5.54 -8.62
N LEU A 117 -20.57 -5.62 -7.28
CA LEU A 117 -19.73 -6.52 -6.49
C LEU A 117 -20.00 -8.00 -6.84
N ARG A 118 -21.27 -8.36 -7.06
CA ARG A 118 -21.66 -9.73 -7.44
C ARG A 118 -21.05 -10.12 -8.79
N GLU A 119 -21.02 -9.19 -9.73
CA GLU A 119 -20.49 -9.41 -11.08
C GLU A 119 -18.96 -9.36 -11.12
N ASN A 120 -18.34 -8.60 -10.22
CA ASN A 120 -16.90 -8.32 -10.24
C ASN A 120 -16.14 -8.91 -9.04
N ILE A 121 -16.67 -9.94 -8.37
CA ILE A 121 -16.11 -10.47 -7.12
C ILE A 121 -14.65 -10.92 -7.23
N ALA A 122 -14.24 -11.47 -8.38
CA ALA A 122 -12.86 -11.89 -8.62
C ALA A 122 -11.91 -10.68 -8.72
N MET A 123 -12.35 -9.62 -9.40
CA MET A 123 -11.61 -8.36 -9.50
C MET A 123 -11.51 -7.68 -8.14
N PHE A 124 -12.61 -7.63 -7.40
CA PHE A 124 -12.65 -7.10 -6.04
C PHE A 124 -11.68 -7.86 -5.13
N LYS A 125 -11.70 -9.20 -5.15
CA LYS A 125 -10.77 -10.04 -4.39
C LYS A 125 -9.31 -9.74 -4.75
N LYS A 126 -9.01 -9.56 -6.04
CA LYS A 126 -7.67 -9.20 -6.50
C LYS A 126 -7.25 -7.84 -5.93
N CYS A 127 -8.09 -6.82 -6.05
CA CYS A 127 -7.81 -5.48 -5.51
C CYS A 127 -7.54 -5.51 -4.00
N LEU A 128 -8.29 -6.31 -3.24
CA LEU A 128 -8.04 -6.51 -1.81
C LEU A 128 -6.67 -7.18 -1.54
N ASN A 129 -6.31 -8.22 -2.29
CA ASN A 129 -5.01 -8.89 -2.13
C ASN A 129 -3.85 -7.94 -2.44
N ASP A 130 -3.93 -7.26 -3.58
CA ASP A 130 -2.90 -6.32 -4.03
C ASP A 130 -2.79 -5.14 -3.04
N GLY A 131 -3.92 -4.60 -2.58
CA GLY A 131 -3.98 -3.51 -1.60
C GLY A 131 -3.34 -3.89 -0.27
N VAL A 132 -3.70 -5.05 0.30
CA VAL A 132 -3.09 -5.55 1.53
C VAL A 132 -1.60 -5.82 1.33
N HIS A 133 -1.21 -6.43 0.21
CA HIS A 133 0.20 -6.68 -0.11
C HIS A 133 1.01 -5.37 -0.12
N TYR A 134 0.51 -4.33 -0.79
CA TYR A 134 1.21 -3.05 -0.86
C TYR A 134 1.34 -2.39 0.51
N LEU A 135 0.29 -2.39 1.33
CA LEU A 135 0.35 -1.84 2.68
C LEU A 135 1.30 -2.64 3.59
N MET A 136 1.32 -3.97 3.48
CA MET A 136 2.29 -4.79 4.21
C MET A 136 3.73 -4.49 3.79
N LYS A 137 3.96 -4.31 2.48
CA LYS A 137 5.29 -3.95 1.97
C LYS A 137 5.70 -2.56 2.46
N MET A 138 4.78 -1.58 2.45
CA MET A 138 4.97 -0.25 3.04
C MET A 138 5.45 -0.33 4.50
N LEU A 139 4.75 -1.10 5.33
CA LEU A 139 5.09 -1.31 6.75
C LEU A 139 6.44 -2.02 6.97
N SER A 140 7.02 -2.62 5.93
CA SER A 140 8.27 -3.38 6.03
C SER A 140 9.54 -2.59 5.68
N PHE A 141 9.41 -1.37 5.13
CA PHE A 141 10.58 -0.62 4.67
C PHE A 141 11.41 0.00 5.80
N ARG A 142 10.81 0.27 6.95
CA ARG A 142 11.51 0.78 8.13
C ARG A 142 11.80 -0.36 9.10
N CYS A 143 13.05 -0.44 9.55
CA CYS A 143 13.45 -1.38 10.59
C CYS A 143 13.03 -0.83 11.96
N PRO A 144 12.38 -1.63 12.83
CA PRO A 144 12.12 -1.23 14.20
C PRO A 144 13.42 -0.86 14.93
N LEU A 145 13.40 0.23 15.70
CA LEU A 145 14.61 0.68 16.40
C LEU A 145 14.91 -0.25 17.57
N GLN A 146 16.11 -0.85 17.56
CA GLN A 146 16.70 -1.46 18.75
C GLN A 146 17.19 -0.33 19.65
N LEU A 147 16.37 0.04 20.63
CA LEU A 147 16.74 1.03 21.63
C LEU A 147 17.80 0.41 22.56
N ASN A 148 19.08 0.62 22.25
CA ASN A 148 20.18 0.36 23.16
C ASN A 148 20.07 1.28 24.39
N GLU A 149 20.60 0.83 25.53
CA GLU A 149 20.53 1.52 26.84
C GLU A 149 21.05 2.97 26.84
N ASP A 150 21.82 3.38 25.82
CA ASP A 150 22.45 4.69 25.70
C ASP A 150 21.59 5.79 25.05
N VAL A 151 20.42 5.45 24.47
CA VAL A 151 19.48 6.45 23.92
C VAL A 151 18.36 6.69 24.93
N SER A 152 18.49 7.75 25.73
CA SER A 152 17.42 8.19 26.63
C SER A 152 16.30 8.83 25.82
N LEU A 153 15.33 8.02 25.38
CA LEU A 153 14.03 8.56 25.01
C LEU A 153 13.30 8.95 26.29
N HIS A 154 13.10 10.25 26.49
CA HIS A 154 12.35 10.77 27.64
C HIS A 154 10.88 10.35 27.62
N ASP A 155 10.34 10.02 26.44
CA ASP A 155 8.99 9.48 26.28
C ASP A 155 9.01 7.97 25.99
N LYS A 156 8.48 7.20 26.95
CA LYS A 156 8.36 5.74 26.87
C LYS A 156 7.38 5.30 25.79
N ASP A 157 6.36 6.11 25.50
CA ASP A 157 5.34 5.75 24.51
C ASP A 157 5.90 5.90 23.09
N THR A 158 6.61 6.99 22.79
CA THR A 158 7.39 7.15 21.55
C THR A 158 8.42 6.02 21.39
N ALA A 159 9.17 5.68 22.43
CA ALA A 159 10.11 4.55 22.40
C ALA A 159 9.44 3.24 22.01
N ARG A 160 8.28 2.95 22.60
CA ARG A 160 7.52 1.75 22.31
C ARG A 160 7.01 1.73 20.86
N LEU A 161 6.50 2.84 20.35
CA LEU A 161 6.06 2.96 18.95
C LEU A 161 7.19 2.67 17.96
N LEU A 162 8.36 3.27 18.17
CA LEU A 162 9.53 3.07 17.30
C LEU A 162 10.06 1.63 17.35
N SER A 163 10.03 1.00 18.54
CA SER A 163 10.40 -0.42 18.71
C SER A 163 9.41 -1.39 18.06
N GLU A 164 8.16 -0.96 17.84
CA GLU A 164 7.13 -1.70 17.11
C GLU A 164 7.14 -1.40 15.59
N GLY A 165 8.05 -0.54 15.14
CA GLY A 165 8.14 -0.11 13.75
C GLY A 165 7.05 0.86 13.32
N ILE A 166 6.54 1.70 14.23
CA ILE A 166 5.47 2.66 13.98
C ILE A 166 6.06 4.07 14.04
N PHE A 167 6.14 4.71 12.88
CA PHE A 167 6.85 5.99 12.72
C PHE A 167 5.93 7.17 12.40
N SER A 168 4.67 6.91 12.05
CA SER A 168 3.71 7.95 11.65
C SER A 168 2.27 7.45 11.72
N ASP A 169 1.33 8.38 11.69
CA ASP A 169 -0.11 8.09 11.56
C ASP A 169 -0.43 7.22 10.33
N THR A 170 0.34 7.37 9.25
CA THR A 170 0.21 6.56 8.04
C THR A 170 0.41 5.06 8.32
N HIS A 171 1.29 4.69 9.26
CA HIS A 171 1.46 3.28 9.66
C HIS A 171 0.19 2.73 10.33
N LEU A 172 -0.48 3.55 11.15
CA LEU A 172 -1.73 3.16 11.82
C LEU A 172 -2.87 3.03 10.82
N LEU A 173 -2.97 3.96 9.87
CA LEU A 173 -3.91 3.87 8.77
C LEU A 173 -3.65 2.62 7.92
N ALA A 174 -2.40 2.29 7.61
CA ALA A 174 -2.05 1.08 6.88
C ALA A 174 -2.51 -0.18 7.63
N MET A 175 -2.29 -0.28 8.94
CA MET A 175 -2.78 -1.41 9.74
C MET A 175 -4.32 -1.50 9.72
N MET A 176 -5.01 -0.37 9.89
CA MET A 176 -6.48 -0.34 9.86
C MET A 176 -7.01 -0.74 8.48
N TYR A 177 -6.50 -0.14 7.41
CA TYR A 177 -6.92 -0.40 6.03
C TYR A 177 -6.63 -1.85 5.62
N SER A 178 -5.45 -2.39 5.95
CA SER A 178 -5.13 -3.80 5.72
C SER A 178 -6.11 -4.72 6.47
N GLY A 179 -6.39 -4.42 7.74
CA GLY A 179 -7.31 -5.19 8.56
C GLY A 179 -8.74 -5.18 8.03
N GLU A 180 -9.22 -4.03 7.58
CA GLU A 180 -10.56 -3.86 7.05
C GLU A 180 -10.72 -4.50 5.66
N MET A 181 -9.74 -4.36 4.77
CA MET A 181 -9.73 -5.08 3.48
C MET A 181 -9.75 -6.60 3.67
N CYS A 182 -8.98 -7.11 4.63
CA CYS A 182 -9.02 -8.53 5.00
C CYS A 182 -10.41 -8.97 5.47
N TYR A 183 -11.06 -8.16 6.31
CA TYR A 183 -12.43 -8.40 6.75
C TYR A 183 -13.42 -8.43 5.58
N TRP A 184 -13.33 -7.49 4.63
CA TRP A 184 -14.16 -7.49 3.42
C TRP A 184 -13.90 -8.72 2.55
N GLY A 185 -12.63 -9.14 2.42
CA GLY A 185 -12.25 -10.34 1.66
C GLY A 185 -12.94 -11.59 2.19
N LEU A 186 -13.00 -11.77 3.50
CA LEU A 186 -13.70 -12.89 4.11
C LEU A 186 -15.22 -12.77 4.00
N LYS A 187 -15.76 -11.57 4.23
CA LYS A 187 -17.20 -11.29 4.21
C LYS A 187 -17.82 -11.47 2.82
N HIS A 188 -17.13 -11.02 1.77
CA HIS A 188 -17.69 -10.93 0.42
C HIS A 188 -17.17 -12.01 -0.54
N CYS A 189 -15.91 -12.44 -0.41
CA CYS A 189 -15.34 -13.42 -1.33
C CYS A 189 -15.48 -14.87 -0.84
N GLY A 190 -15.72 -15.07 0.46
CA GLY A 190 -15.83 -16.37 1.12
C GLY A 190 -14.55 -17.24 1.04
N GLU A 191 -14.42 -18.21 1.94
CA GLU A 191 -13.48 -19.32 1.77
C GLU A 191 -14.02 -20.29 0.72
N ARG A 192 -14.05 -19.91 -0.56
CA ARG A 192 -14.09 -20.95 -1.59
C ARG A 192 -12.76 -21.67 -1.52
N LYS A 193 -12.74 -22.88 -0.94
CA LYS A 193 -11.72 -23.90 -1.23
C LYS A 193 -11.48 -23.83 -2.74
N GLN A 194 -10.28 -23.45 -3.15
CA GLN A 194 -9.92 -23.31 -4.54
C GLN A 194 -10.23 -24.63 -5.27
N GLY A 195 -11.33 -24.65 -6.02
CA GLY A 195 -11.59 -25.67 -7.02
C GLY A 195 -10.79 -25.30 -8.25
N SER A 196 -9.83 -26.17 -8.60
CA SER A 196 -9.05 -26.30 -9.85
C SER A 196 -8.50 -25.02 -10.54
N PRO A 197 -7.24 -25.03 -11.00
CA PRO A 197 -6.69 -23.93 -11.78
C PRO A 197 -7.27 -23.97 -13.20
N GLU A 198 -8.38 -23.28 -13.44
CA GLU A 198 -8.75 -22.91 -14.80
C GLU A 198 -7.97 -21.66 -15.19
N SER A 199 -7.16 -21.85 -16.23
CA SER A 199 -6.30 -20.90 -16.90
C SER A 199 -6.99 -19.57 -17.18
N VAL A 200 -6.82 -18.60 -16.30
CA VAL A 200 -6.87 -17.18 -16.67
C VAL A 200 -5.44 -16.76 -16.97
N VAL A 201 -5.21 -16.49 -18.25
CA VAL A 201 -3.93 -16.04 -18.81
C VAL A 201 -3.42 -14.84 -18.01
N PRO A 202 -2.17 -14.84 -17.52
CA PRO A 202 -1.58 -13.66 -16.92
C PRO A 202 -1.41 -12.61 -18.00
N VAL A 203 -2.12 -11.49 -17.88
CA VAL A 203 -1.80 -10.29 -18.66
C VAL A 203 -0.65 -9.60 -17.95
N SER A 204 0.56 -10.02 -18.32
CA SER A 204 1.68 -9.18 -18.73
C SER A 204 2.93 -10.05 -18.95
N ASN A 205 3.42 -9.99 -20.18
CA ASN A 205 4.66 -10.62 -20.63
C ASN A 205 5.84 -9.70 -20.31
N SER A 206 6.64 -10.07 -19.32
CA SER A 206 8.11 -9.95 -19.31
C SER A 206 8.67 -10.39 -17.96
N ASP A 207 8.87 -11.71 -17.75
CA ASP A 207 10.08 -12.24 -17.11
C ASP A 207 10.16 -13.79 -17.17
N PRO A 208 11.22 -14.42 -17.71
CA PRO A 208 11.55 -15.81 -17.47
C PRO A 208 12.56 -15.90 -16.32
N GLY A 209 12.14 -15.55 -15.09
CA GLY A 209 13.12 -15.39 -14.01
C GLY A 209 12.64 -15.51 -12.56
N SER A 210 11.37 -15.80 -12.26
CA SER A 210 10.95 -16.03 -10.87
C SER A 210 9.58 -16.70 -10.83
N ARG A 211 9.55 -18.04 -10.69
CA ARG A 211 8.34 -18.74 -10.23
C ARG A 211 8.15 -18.46 -8.74
N SER A 212 7.71 -17.26 -8.41
CA SER A 212 7.06 -17.01 -7.13
C SER A 212 5.64 -17.57 -7.25
N GLN A 213 5.39 -18.77 -6.73
CA GLN A 213 4.01 -19.20 -6.47
C GLN A 213 3.37 -18.10 -5.62
N SER A 214 2.39 -17.36 -6.16
CA SER A 214 1.69 -16.33 -5.39
C SER A 214 0.95 -17.05 -4.26
N THR A 215 1.55 -17.12 -3.09
CA THR A 215 0.87 -17.56 -1.88
C THR A 215 -0.26 -16.55 -1.68
N TRP A 216 -1.49 -16.97 -1.96
CA TRP A 216 -2.65 -16.12 -1.75
C TRP A 216 -2.67 -15.67 -0.30
N LEU A 217 -2.96 -14.38 -0.08
CA LEU A 217 -2.94 -13.79 1.25
C LEU A 217 -3.98 -14.49 2.13
N ASP A 218 -3.55 -14.95 3.31
CA ASP A 218 -4.48 -15.39 4.35
C ASP A 218 -5.15 -14.15 4.96
N PHE A 219 -6.33 -13.80 4.44
CA PHE A 219 -7.11 -12.68 4.94
C PHE A 219 -7.44 -12.82 6.43
N GLN A 220 -7.61 -14.04 6.94
CA GLN A 220 -8.00 -14.22 8.32
C GLN A 220 -6.83 -13.95 9.27
N GLU A 221 -5.69 -14.60 9.03
CA GLU A 221 -4.51 -14.39 9.85
C GLU A 221 -4.00 -12.96 9.72
N THR A 222 -3.87 -12.46 8.49
CA THR A 222 -3.38 -11.09 8.22
C THR A 222 -4.29 -10.05 8.85
N GLY A 223 -5.61 -10.19 8.69
CA GLY A 223 -6.60 -9.27 9.27
C GLY A 223 -6.56 -9.25 10.80
N LYS A 224 -6.46 -10.43 11.44
CA LYS A 224 -6.32 -10.55 12.90
C LYS A 224 -5.06 -9.85 13.40
N ASN A 225 -3.92 -10.11 12.75
CA ASN A 225 -2.62 -9.55 13.14
C ASN A 225 -2.63 -8.02 13.04
N MET A 226 -3.09 -7.48 11.91
CA MET A 226 -3.11 -6.03 11.67
C MET A 226 -4.04 -5.29 12.63
N LEU A 227 -5.28 -5.76 12.80
CA LEU A 227 -6.23 -5.10 13.68
C LEU A 227 -5.84 -5.24 15.16
N THR A 228 -5.25 -6.38 15.57
CA THR A 228 -4.76 -6.55 16.94
C THR A 228 -3.65 -5.55 17.24
N LYS A 229 -2.68 -5.40 16.31
CA LYS A 229 -1.60 -4.43 16.44
C LYS A 229 -2.13 -2.99 16.49
N TYR A 230 -3.04 -2.62 15.59
CA TYR A 230 -3.70 -1.31 15.59
C TYR A 230 -4.38 -1.01 16.93
N VAL A 231 -5.21 -1.92 17.44
CA VAL A 231 -5.92 -1.73 18.72
C VAL A 231 -4.95 -1.60 19.89
N ALA A 232 -3.93 -2.46 19.96
CA ALA A 232 -2.94 -2.44 21.03
C ALA A 232 -2.16 -1.12 21.07
N VAL A 233 -1.88 -0.54 19.91
CA VAL A 233 -1.14 0.73 19.80
C VAL A 233 -2.03 1.92 20.14
N CYS A 234 -3.25 1.98 19.58
CA CYS A 234 -4.19 3.06 19.82
C CYS A 234 -4.67 3.14 21.28
N GLU A 235 -4.80 2.00 21.96
CA GLU A 235 -5.24 1.96 23.37
C GLU A 235 -4.09 1.91 24.37
N GLY A 236 -2.86 1.74 23.88
CA GLY A 236 -1.64 1.80 24.65
C GLY A 236 -0.93 3.15 24.43
N PRO A 237 0.21 3.18 23.70
CA PRO A 237 1.03 4.39 23.52
C PRO A 237 0.28 5.62 23.00
N LEU A 238 -0.79 5.45 22.24
CA LEU A 238 -1.55 6.56 21.64
C LEU A 238 -2.89 6.83 22.33
N LYS A 239 -3.09 6.30 23.53
CA LYS A 239 -4.35 6.47 24.26
C LYS A 239 -4.66 7.95 24.47
N GLY A 240 -5.84 8.37 24.01
CA GLY A 240 -6.29 9.77 24.13
C GLY A 240 -5.88 10.66 22.95
N GLN A 241 -5.15 10.15 21.96
CA GLN A 241 -4.73 10.89 20.77
C GLN A 241 -5.77 10.87 19.62
N GLY A 242 -7.05 10.67 19.94
CA GLY A 242 -8.14 10.75 18.96
C GLY A 242 -8.37 9.52 18.08
N TRP A 243 -7.58 8.46 18.20
CA TRP A 243 -7.76 7.22 17.45
C TRP A 243 -8.97 6.40 17.93
N ASN A 244 -9.80 5.96 16.99
CA ASN A 244 -10.99 5.13 17.26
C ASN A 244 -10.72 3.65 17.00
N THR A 245 -10.97 2.80 18.00
CA THR A 245 -10.78 1.34 17.92
C THR A 245 -12.08 0.55 17.84
N THR A 246 -13.24 1.21 17.85
CA THR A 246 -14.57 0.57 17.93
C THR A 246 -14.79 -0.37 16.76
N THR A 247 -14.59 0.12 15.53
CA THR A 247 -14.76 -0.67 14.30
C THR A 247 -13.73 -1.79 14.22
N ALA A 248 -12.45 -1.50 14.51
CA ALA A 248 -11.38 -2.50 14.52
C ALA A 248 -11.68 -3.67 15.48
N LYS A 249 -12.14 -3.35 16.70
CA LYS A 249 -12.55 -4.36 17.69
C LYS A 249 -13.76 -5.17 17.25
N GLN A 250 -14.73 -4.54 16.57
CA GLN A 250 -15.89 -5.26 16.04
C GLN A 250 -15.45 -6.26 14.95
N MET A 251 -14.65 -5.81 13.99
CA MET A 251 -14.11 -6.69 12.94
C MET A 251 -13.28 -7.83 13.52
N LEU A 252 -12.40 -7.56 14.51
CA LEU A 252 -11.64 -8.60 15.21
C LEU A 252 -12.53 -9.68 15.84
N ARG A 253 -13.61 -9.28 16.53
CA ARG A 253 -14.55 -10.24 17.12
C ARG A 253 -15.17 -11.13 16.05
N ASP A 254 -15.51 -10.57 14.89
CA ASP A 254 -16.13 -11.33 13.81
C ASP A 254 -15.11 -12.27 13.13
N LEU A 255 -13.86 -11.82 12.94
CA LEU A 255 -12.77 -12.65 12.42
C LEU A 255 -12.41 -13.84 13.33
N LEU A 256 -12.57 -13.67 14.65
CA LEU A 256 -12.34 -14.72 15.65
C LEU A 256 -13.48 -15.76 15.68
N LYS A 257 -14.72 -15.36 15.39
CA LYS A 257 -15.87 -16.27 15.34
C LYS A 257 -15.85 -17.23 14.15
N CYS A 258 -15.18 -16.87 13.05
CA CYS A 258 -15.01 -17.75 11.88
C CYS A 258 -14.12 -18.99 12.14
N HIS A 259 -13.73 -19.29 13.39
CA HIS A 259 -12.94 -20.46 13.80
C HIS A 259 -13.71 -21.49 14.64
N THR A 260 -15.00 -21.29 14.87
CA THR A 260 -15.90 -22.23 15.57
C THR A 260 -17.03 -22.65 14.65
#